data_AF-A0A2Z5A6G6-F1
#
_entry.id   AF-A0A2Z5A6G6-F1
#
_cell.length_a   1.000
_cell.length_b   1.000
_cell.length_c   1.000
_cell.angle_alpha   90.00
_cell.angle_beta   90.00
_cell.angle_gamma   90.00
#
_symmetry.space_group_name_H-M   'P 1'
#
loop_
_entity.id
_entity.type
_entity.pdbx_description
1 polymer ?
#
loop_
_entity_poly.entity_id
_entity_poly.type
_entity_poly.pdbx_seq_one_letter_code
_entity_poly.pdbx_strand_id
1 'polypeptide(L)'
;MSSKMEKLHLGSQILSNFTTFIVAIVLGVWAVYSTFYVSKVNEVTEYTLQDWKNRTNLKPHIKAKVETDLEDIGNSEKILKVVVTLSNSGDQESRVSLDDQSISIVPVVFEGGSPRFLAPTNLADGRYNGTLDRLALDWIDIGAGESYELTYVHLISHPGTYLVHFLSHNGLEPKVGLLPIKYSVGADKYVVIK
;
A
#
# COMPACT_ATOMS: atom_id res chain seq x y z
N MET A 1 42.36 67.76 35.37
CA MET A 1 42.75 66.38 34.99
C MET A 1 41.51 65.50 34.67
N SER A 2 40.41 66.07 34.14
CA SER A 2 39.12 65.37 33.97
C SER A 2 38.74 65.06 32.51
N SER A 3 39.23 65.84 31.54
CA SER A 3 38.78 65.78 30.13
C SER A 3 39.28 64.57 29.32
N LYS A 4 40.45 63.98 29.66
CA LYS A 4 41.03 62.86 28.90
C LYS A 4 40.39 61.50 29.24
N MET A 5 40.04 61.28 30.51
CA MET A 5 39.39 60.04 30.95
C MET A 5 37.96 59.93 30.42
N GLU A 6 37.24 61.04 30.35
CA GLU A 6 35.85 61.09 29.88
C GLU A 6 35.72 60.79 28.37
N LYS A 7 36.66 61.28 27.54
CA LYS A 7 36.71 60.96 26.10
C LYS A 7 37.10 59.50 25.83
N LEU A 8 37.99 58.93 26.64
CA LEU A 8 38.35 57.51 26.58
C LEU A 8 37.18 56.60 27.00
N HIS A 9 36.44 57.01 28.03
CA HIS A 9 35.25 56.29 28.48
C HIS A 9 34.11 56.34 27.45
N LEU A 10 33.84 57.51 26.85
CA LEU A 10 32.86 57.64 25.77
C LEU A 10 33.26 56.83 24.52
N GLY A 11 34.53 56.88 24.13
CA GLY A 11 35.04 56.09 22.99
C GLY A 11 34.93 54.58 23.23
N SER A 12 35.23 54.12 24.45
CA SER A 12 35.09 52.71 24.82
C SER A 12 33.63 52.25 24.85
N GLN A 13 32.69 53.10 25.30
CA GLN A 13 31.27 52.77 25.32
C GLN A 13 30.69 52.69 23.90
N ILE A 14 31.06 53.62 23.02
CA ILE A 14 30.63 53.60 21.62
C ILE A 14 31.17 52.35 20.90
N LEU A 15 32.44 52.01 21.12
CA LEU A 15 33.06 50.82 20.51
C LEU A 15 32.41 49.52 21.01
N SER A 16 32.13 49.42 22.32
CA SER A 16 31.44 48.27 22.91
C SER A 16 30.01 48.10 22.37
N ASN A 17 29.25 49.20 22.29
CA ASN A 17 27.90 49.19 21.74
C ASN A 17 27.88 48.79 20.25
N PHE A 18 28.85 49.28 19.47
CA PHE A 18 28.98 48.92 18.06
C PHE A 18 29.37 47.44 17.88
N THR A 19 30.25 46.93 18.74
CA THR A 19 30.65 45.51 18.72
C THR A 19 29.47 44.60 19.06
N THR A 20 28.69 44.97 20.08
CA THR A 20 27.50 44.21 20.50
C THR A 20 26.44 44.18 19.39
N PHE A 21 26.25 45.28 18.68
CA PHE A 21 25.35 45.36 17.53
C PHE A 21 25.78 44.44 16.38
N ILE A 22 27.07 44.41 16.05
CA ILE A 22 27.61 43.51 15.01
C ILE A 22 27.42 42.04 15.41
N VAL A 23 27.73 41.68 16.66
CA VAL A 23 27.56 40.31 17.16
C VAL A 23 26.09 39.88 17.08
N ALA A 24 25.15 40.76 17.43
CA ALA A 24 23.72 40.47 17.32
C ALA A 24 23.27 40.22 15.87
N ILE A 25 23.80 40.98 14.90
CA ILE A 25 23.52 40.75 13.46
C ILE A 25 24.08 39.41 13.01
N VAL A 26 25.33 39.08 13.35
CA VAL A 26 25.96 37.82 12.95
C VAL A 26 25.20 36.62 13.54
N LEU A 27 24.83 36.69 14.82
CA LEU A 27 24.02 35.65 15.46
C LEU A 27 22.62 35.54 14.84
N GLY A 28 21.99 36.66 14.49
CA GLY A 28 20.70 36.68 13.80
C GLY A 28 20.77 36.01 12.42
N VAL A 29 21.78 36.36 11.62
CA VAL A 29 22.01 35.75 10.30
C VAL A 29 22.31 34.25 10.43
N TRP A 30 23.14 33.86 11.40
CA TRP A 30 23.45 32.45 11.66
C TRP A 30 22.23 31.66 12.14
N ALA A 31 21.40 32.24 13.01
CA ALA A 31 20.17 31.61 13.50
C ALA A 31 19.15 31.41 12.37
N VAL A 32 18.97 32.41 11.49
CA VAL A 32 18.09 32.29 10.31
C VAL A 32 18.63 31.24 9.34
N TYR A 33 19.93 31.27 9.04
CA TYR A 33 20.57 30.31 8.16
C TYR A 33 20.46 28.88 8.70
N SER A 34 20.78 28.68 9.99
CA SER A 34 20.66 27.39 10.66
C SER A 34 19.22 26.89 10.65
N THR A 35 18.25 27.74 10.99
CA THR A 35 16.85 27.31 11.09
C THR A 35 16.26 26.98 9.73
N PHE A 36 16.47 27.81 8.70
CA PHE A 36 15.87 27.56 7.39
C PHE A 36 16.64 26.54 6.56
N TYR A 37 17.96 26.66 6.47
CA TYR A 37 18.76 25.83 5.56
C TYR A 37 18.98 24.43 6.13
N VAL A 38 19.35 24.29 7.41
CA VAL A 38 19.55 22.97 8.02
C VAL A 38 18.23 22.22 8.16
N SER A 39 17.13 22.92 8.49
CA SER A 39 15.80 22.27 8.53
C SER A 39 15.37 21.77 7.15
N LYS A 40 15.53 22.57 6.08
CA LYS A 40 15.27 22.14 4.70
C LYS A 40 16.11 20.93 4.30
N VAL A 41 17.40 20.92 4.64
CA VAL A 41 18.29 19.78 4.35
C VAL A 41 17.86 18.53 5.13
N ASN A 42 17.50 18.67 6.40
CA ASN A 42 17.04 17.57 7.22
C ASN A 42 15.71 17.00 6.71
N GLU A 43 14.75 17.86 6.34
CA GLU A 43 13.47 17.46 5.77
C GLU A 43 13.68 16.72 4.44
N VAL A 44 14.48 17.25 3.53
CA VAL A 44 14.81 16.58 2.25
C VAL A 44 15.55 15.26 2.49
N THR A 45 16.46 15.22 3.46
CA THR A 45 17.21 13.99 3.81
C THR A 45 16.28 12.95 4.42
N GLU A 46 15.34 13.35 5.26
CA GLU A 46 14.37 12.44 5.89
C GLU A 46 13.38 11.88 4.87
N TYR A 47 12.85 12.71 3.96
CA TYR A 47 12.04 12.23 2.84
C TYR A 47 12.83 11.31 1.91
N THR A 48 14.08 11.65 1.61
CA THR A 48 14.96 10.82 0.79
C THR A 48 15.24 9.51 1.50
N LEU A 49 15.57 9.51 2.79
CA LEU A 49 15.79 8.32 3.60
C LEU A 49 14.52 7.47 3.72
N GLN A 50 13.34 8.08 3.79
CA GLN A 50 12.07 7.36 3.81
C GLN A 50 11.74 6.73 2.46
N ASP A 51 11.98 7.44 1.35
CA ASP A 51 11.83 6.89 -0.01
C ASP A 51 12.85 5.78 -0.26
N TRP A 52 14.12 5.98 0.12
CA TRP A 52 15.14 4.94 0.06
C TRP A 52 14.82 3.77 0.97
N LYS A 53 14.32 3.98 2.19
CA LYS A 53 13.89 2.91 3.09
C LYS A 53 12.71 2.15 2.53
N ASN A 54 11.79 2.81 1.83
CA ASN A 54 10.70 2.16 1.13
C ASN A 54 11.20 1.37 -0.10
N ARG A 55 12.20 1.89 -0.82
CA ARG A 55 12.85 1.20 -1.95
C ARG A 55 13.81 0.08 -1.53
N THR A 56 14.43 0.17 -0.36
CA THR A 56 15.39 -0.81 0.20
C THR A 56 14.75 -1.77 1.19
N ASN A 57 13.46 -1.61 1.49
CA ASN A 57 12.69 -2.68 2.11
C ASN A 57 12.47 -3.74 1.03
N LEU A 58 13.47 -4.61 0.89
CA LEU A 58 13.61 -5.76 -0.04
C LEU A 58 12.49 -6.81 0.13
N LYS A 59 11.35 -6.45 0.72
CA LYS A 59 10.23 -7.33 0.95
C LYS A 59 9.32 -7.25 -0.27
N PRO A 60 9.00 -8.40 -0.88
CA PRO A 60 8.04 -8.42 -1.97
C PRO A 60 6.74 -7.77 -1.55
N HIS A 61 6.28 -6.80 -2.34
CA HIS A 61 5.09 -6.02 -2.06
C HIS A 61 4.03 -6.37 -3.10
N ILE A 62 3.34 -7.48 -2.84
CA ILE A 62 2.24 -7.95 -3.67
C ILE A 62 0.97 -7.16 -3.33
N LYS A 63 0.34 -6.61 -4.36
CA LYS A 63 -0.98 -5.98 -4.29
C LYS A 63 -1.97 -6.82 -5.08
N ALA A 64 -3.17 -6.98 -4.54
CA ALA A 64 -4.29 -7.59 -5.24
C ALA A 64 -5.33 -6.55 -5.61
N LYS A 65 -5.99 -6.77 -6.74
CA LYS A 65 -7.15 -6.01 -7.20
C LYS A 65 -8.18 -6.99 -7.73
N VAL A 66 -9.43 -6.83 -7.33
CA VAL A 66 -10.55 -7.61 -7.86
C VAL A 66 -11.43 -6.72 -8.74
N GLU A 67 -11.65 -7.15 -9.96
CA GLU A 67 -12.61 -6.60 -10.90
C GLU A 67 -13.66 -7.65 -11.24
N THR A 68 -14.86 -7.18 -11.57
CA THR A 68 -16.02 -8.05 -11.78
C THR A 68 -16.81 -7.54 -12.96
N ASP A 69 -17.22 -8.45 -13.83
CA ASP A 69 -18.06 -8.18 -14.98
C ASP A 69 -19.23 -9.18 -15.02
N LEU A 70 -20.39 -8.73 -15.52
CA LEU A 70 -21.61 -9.51 -15.54
C LEU A 70 -22.11 -9.62 -16.97
N GLU A 71 -22.22 -10.85 -17.46
CA GLU A 71 -22.75 -11.15 -18.78
C GLU A 71 -24.08 -11.89 -18.68
N ASP A 72 -25.09 -11.43 -19.41
CA ASP A 72 -26.40 -12.06 -19.47
C ASP A 72 -26.40 -13.18 -20.52
N ILE A 73 -26.73 -14.40 -20.10
CA ILE A 73 -26.78 -15.58 -20.97
C ILE A 73 -28.21 -16.01 -21.34
N GLY A 74 -29.22 -15.28 -20.85
CA GLY A 74 -30.64 -15.60 -21.03
C GLY A 74 -31.18 -16.52 -19.93
N ASN A 75 -32.50 -16.62 -19.81
CA ASN A 75 -33.20 -17.44 -18.79
C ASN A 75 -32.89 -17.10 -17.32
N SER A 76 -32.75 -15.81 -17.00
CA SER A 76 -32.50 -15.32 -15.62
C SER A 76 -31.16 -15.69 -15.00
N GLU A 77 -30.31 -16.40 -15.75
CA GLU A 77 -28.94 -16.72 -15.33
C GLU A 77 -27.96 -15.66 -15.85
N LYS A 78 -26.95 -15.36 -15.03
CA LYS A 78 -25.86 -14.45 -15.39
C LYS A 78 -24.53 -15.14 -15.17
N ILE A 79 -23.58 -14.86 -16.04
CA ILE A 79 -22.18 -15.21 -15.86
C ILE A 79 -21.50 -14.07 -15.12
N LEU A 80 -20.95 -14.36 -13.94
CA LEU A 80 -20.02 -13.49 -13.24
C LEU A 80 -18.60 -13.84 -13.68
N LYS A 81 -17.95 -12.90 -14.35
CA LYS A 81 -16.52 -12.93 -14.61
C LYS A 81 -15.81 -12.14 -13.50
N VAL A 82 -14.88 -12.78 -12.81
CA VAL A 82 -14.04 -12.16 -11.79
C VAL A 82 -12.60 -12.15 -12.29
N VAL A 83 -11.99 -10.97 -12.29
CA VAL A 83 -10.58 -10.79 -12.67
C VAL A 83 -9.80 -10.36 -11.44
N VAL A 84 -8.84 -11.18 -11.02
CA VAL A 84 -7.90 -10.86 -9.95
C VAL A 84 -6.57 -10.48 -10.56
N THR A 85 -6.15 -9.23 -10.37
CA THR A 85 -4.82 -8.76 -10.76
C THR A 85 -3.90 -8.78 -9.54
N LEU A 86 -2.81 -9.53 -9.62
CA LEU A 86 -1.72 -9.52 -8.65
C LEU A 86 -0.56 -8.73 -9.23
N SER A 87 -0.03 -7.75 -8.51
CA SER A 87 1.11 -6.95 -8.97
C SER A 87 2.19 -6.88 -7.89
N ASN A 88 3.45 -7.01 -8.30
CA ASN A 88 4.58 -6.90 -7.41
C ASN A 88 5.25 -5.53 -7.58
N SER A 89 5.04 -4.63 -6.62
CA SER A 89 5.74 -3.33 -6.61
C SER A 89 7.05 -3.36 -5.82
N GLY A 90 7.50 -4.54 -5.38
CA GLY A 90 8.81 -4.75 -4.77
C GLY A 90 9.91 -4.97 -5.82
N ASP A 91 11.13 -5.12 -5.33
CA ASP A 91 12.36 -5.28 -6.12
C ASP A 91 12.86 -6.73 -6.19
N GLN A 92 12.16 -7.66 -5.54
CA GLN A 92 12.41 -9.10 -5.57
C GLN A 92 11.18 -9.87 -6.03
N GLU A 93 11.40 -11.02 -6.66
CA GLU A 93 10.35 -11.99 -6.98
C GLU A 93 9.61 -12.44 -5.72
N SER A 94 8.31 -12.69 -5.84
CA SER A 94 7.51 -13.30 -4.78
C SER A 94 6.64 -14.42 -5.27
N ARG A 95 6.53 -15.46 -4.43
CA ARG A 95 5.54 -16.52 -4.60
C ARG A 95 4.25 -16.16 -3.88
N VAL A 96 3.15 -16.20 -4.63
CA VAL A 96 1.79 -16.12 -4.12
C VAL A 96 1.17 -17.50 -4.17
N SER A 97 0.76 -18.06 -3.04
CA SER A 97 0.01 -19.32 -3.00
C SER A 97 -1.50 -19.04 -3.12
N LEU A 98 -2.13 -19.75 -4.04
CA LEU A 98 -3.55 -19.77 -4.34
C LEU A 98 -4.09 -21.11 -3.83
N ASP A 99 -4.46 -21.15 -2.56
CA ASP A 99 -5.16 -22.32 -2.02
C ASP A 99 -6.60 -22.38 -2.56
N ASP A 100 -7.28 -23.50 -2.32
CA ASP A 100 -8.69 -23.65 -2.70
C ASP A 100 -9.55 -22.55 -2.09
N GLN A 101 -9.17 -21.97 -0.95
CA GLN A 101 -9.95 -20.92 -0.29
C GLN A 101 -9.58 -19.50 -0.76
N SER A 102 -8.70 -19.38 -1.75
CA SER A 102 -8.12 -18.09 -2.11
C SER A 102 -9.12 -17.15 -2.75
N ILE A 103 -10.20 -17.68 -3.31
CA ILE A 103 -11.28 -16.88 -3.88
C ILE A 103 -12.65 -17.46 -3.57
N SER A 104 -13.54 -16.62 -3.08
CA SER A 104 -14.92 -17.00 -2.77
C SER A 104 -15.91 -15.90 -3.14
N ILE A 105 -17.14 -16.32 -3.40
CA ILE A 105 -18.30 -15.44 -3.52
C ILE A 105 -19.22 -15.68 -2.33
N VAL A 106 -19.62 -14.60 -1.66
CA VAL A 106 -20.41 -14.65 -0.43
C VAL A 106 -21.70 -13.87 -0.65
N PRO A 107 -22.88 -14.52 -0.62
CA PRO A 107 -24.14 -13.78 -0.69
C PRO A 107 -24.32 -12.89 0.55
N VAL A 108 -24.82 -11.68 0.34
CA VAL A 108 -24.98 -10.66 1.40
C VAL A 108 -26.43 -10.23 1.49
N VAL A 109 -27.00 -10.38 2.68
CA VAL A 109 -28.35 -9.90 3.02
C VAL A 109 -28.22 -8.77 4.02
N PHE A 110 -29.04 -7.73 3.90
CA PHE A 110 -29.04 -6.61 4.85
C PHE A 110 -30.24 -6.74 5.79
N GLU A 111 -29.97 -7.02 7.06
CA GLU A 111 -30.98 -7.08 8.12
C GLU A 111 -30.77 -5.90 9.07
N GLY A 112 -31.77 -5.01 9.20
CA GLY A 112 -31.66 -3.83 10.06
C GLY A 112 -30.52 -2.86 9.67
N GLY A 113 -30.12 -2.83 8.40
CA GLY A 113 -29.02 -1.99 7.90
C GLY A 113 -27.62 -2.56 8.10
N SER A 114 -27.48 -3.74 8.71
CA SER A 114 -26.19 -4.44 8.86
C SER A 114 -26.05 -5.57 7.83
N PRO A 115 -24.87 -5.75 7.22
CA PRO A 115 -24.63 -6.87 6.31
C PRO A 115 -24.53 -8.18 7.09
N ARG A 116 -25.28 -9.18 6.64
CA ARG A 116 -25.20 -10.57 7.06
C ARG A 116 -24.65 -11.38 5.90
N PHE A 117 -23.45 -11.93 6.11
CA PHE A 117 -22.77 -12.79 5.15
C PHE A 117 -23.31 -14.22 5.26
N LEU A 118 -23.77 -14.78 4.14
CA LEU A 118 -24.24 -16.16 4.07
C LEU A 118 -23.07 -17.12 3.77
N ALA A 119 -23.37 -18.40 3.54
CA ALA A 119 -22.34 -19.41 3.25
C ALA A 119 -21.55 -19.04 1.98
N PRO A 120 -20.20 -19.03 2.03
CA PRO A 120 -19.37 -18.74 0.88
C PRO A 120 -19.39 -19.89 -0.12
N THR A 121 -19.36 -19.58 -1.41
CA THR A 121 -19.11 -20.51 -2.50
C THR A 121 -17.70 -20.28 -3.02
N ASN A 122 -16.92 -21.35 -3.16
CA ASN A 122 -15.58 -21.29 -3.70
C ASN A 122 -15.60 -21.03 -5.22
N LEU A 123 -14.72 -20.16 -5.72
CA LEU A 123 -14.58 -19.87 -7.15
C LEU A 123 -13.35 -20.50 -7.80
N ALA A 124 -12.47 -21.19 -7.05
CA ALA A 124 -11.22 -21.75 -7.54
C ALA A 124 -11.40 -22.68 -8.75
N ASP A 125 -12.44 -23.53 -8.73
CA ASP A 125 -12.77 -24.45 -9.83
C ASP A 125 -13.18 -23.73 -11.12
N GLY A 126 -13.62 -22.47 -11.02
CA GLY A 126 -14.02 -21.62 -12.14
C GLY A 126 -12.84 -20.92 -12.84
N ARG A 127 -11.58 -21.21 -12.46
CA ARG A 127 -10.40 -20.57 -13.02
C ARG A 127 -10.23 -20.90 -14.51
N TYR A 128 -10.20 -19.87 -15.33
CA TYR A 128 -9.89 -19.99 -16.75
C TYR A 128 -8.37 -19.97 -16.97
N ASN A 129 -7.80 -21.10 -17.41
CA ASN A 129 -6.35 -21.27 -17.62
C ASN A 129 -5.89 -20.94 -19.05
N GLY A 130 -6.78 -20.42 -19.89
CA GLY A 130 -6.50 -20.20 -21.31
C GLY A 130 -6.64 -21.48 -22.16
N THR A 131 -6.22 -21.38 -23.42
CA THR A 131 -6.30 -22.46 -24.41
C THR A 131 -5.15 -23.47 -24.33
N LEU A 132 -4.11 -23.17 -23.56
CA LEU A 132 -3.01 -24.08 -23.31
C LEU A 132 -3.38 -24.92 -22.09
N ASP A 133 -3.41 -26.24 -22.27
CA ASP A 133 -3.76 -27.26 -21.28
C ASP A 133 -2.70 -27.37 -20.16
N ARG A 134 -2.42 -26.23 -19.52
CA ARG A 134 -1.47 -26.11 -18.41
C ARG A 134 -2.23 -26.38 -17.13
N LEU A 135 -1.68 -27.25 -16.29
CA LEU A 135 -2.10 -27.37 -14.90
C LEU A 135 -2.10 -25.99 -14.26
N ALA A 136 -3.26 -25.56 -13.75
CA ALA A 136 -3.33 -24.43 -12.83
C ALA A 136 -2.45 -24.78 -11.64
N LEU A 137 -1.32 -24.08 -11.50
CA LEU A 137 -0.52 -24.21 -10.30
C LEU A 137 -1.23 -23.47 -9.16
N ASP A 138 -1.13 -24.06 -7.97
CA ASP A 138 -1.61 -23.50 -6.69
C ASP A 138 -0.69 -22.37 -6.20
N TRP A 139 0.22 -21.91 -7.05
CA TRP A 139 1.07 -20.77 -6.78
C TRP A 139 1.45 -20.05 -8.07
N ILE A 140 1.83 -18.78 -7.91
CA ILE A 140 2.31 -17.91 -8.98
C ILE A 140 3.52 -17.17 -8.46
N ASP A 141 4.61 -17.26 -9.21
CA ASP A 141 5.78 -16.44 -8.98
C ASP A 141 5.63 -15.14 -9.79
N ILE A 142 5.77 -14.00 -9.12
CA ILE A 142 5.61 -12.67 -9.71
C ILE A 142 6.92 -11.92 -9.53
N GLY A 143 7.62 -11.68 -10.64
CA GLY A 143 8.88 -10.93 -10.66
C GLY A 143 8.71 -9.47 -10.26
N ALA A 144 9.83 -8.79 -10.02
CA ALA A 144 9.84 -7.37 -9.66
C ALA A 144 9.22 -6.49 -10.75
N GLY A 145 8.20 -5.72 -10.42
CA GLY A 145 7.46 -4.87 -11.36
C GLY A 145 6.48 -5.63 -12.26
N GLU A 146 6.35 -6.95 -12.13
CA GLU A 146 5.44 -7.74 -12.94
C GLU A 146 4.02 -7.70 -12.38
N SER A 147 3.07 -8.04 -13.26
CA SER A 147 1.66 -8.21 -12.90
C SER A 147 1.11 -9.46 -13.58
N TYR A 148 0.26 -10.17 -12.85
CA TYR A 148 -0.38 -11.39 -13.30
C TYR A 148 -1.89 -11.27 -13.17
N GLU A 149 -2.62 -11.82 -14.13
CA GLU A 149 -4.08 -11.78 -14.17
C GLU A 149 -4.66 -13.18 -14.06
N LEU A 150 -5.62 -13.33 -13.14
CA LEU A 150 -6.39 -14.55 -12.95
C LEU A 150 -7.85 -14.27 -13.27
N THR A 151 -8.40 -15.00 -14.23
CA THR A 151 -9.82 -14.91 -14.56
C THR A 151 -10.56 -16.12 -14.00
N TYR A 152 -11.67 -15.86 -13.31
CA TYR A 152 -12.60 -16.85 -12.81
C TYR A 152 -13.97 -16.59 -13.40
N VAL A 153 -14.69 -17.66 -13.72
CA VAL A 153 -16.04 -17.59 -14.29
C VAL A 153 -16.99 -18.40 -13.43
N HIS A 154 -18.11 -17.79 -13.05
CA HIS A 154 -19.11 -18.43 -12.20
C HIS A 154 -20.52 -18.14 -12.69
N LEU A 155 -21.36 -19.16 -12.68
CA LEU A 155 -22.78 -19.04 -13.02
C LEU A 155 -23.56 -18.60 -11.79
N ILE A 156 -24.35 -17.53 -11.91
CA ILE A 156 -25.24 -17.06 -10.85
C ILE A 156 -26.68 -17.09 -11.33
N SER A 157 -27.50 -17.87 -10.62
CA SER A 157 -28.92 -18.06 -10.95
C SER A 157 -29.86 -17.18 -10.12
N HIS A 158 -29.37 -16.55 -9.04
CA HIS A 158 -30.22 -15.78 -8.12
C HIS A 158 -29.77 -14.31 -8.06
N PRO A 159 -30.69 -13.34 -8.25
CA PRO A 159 -30.37 -11.94 -8.07
C PRO A 159 -30.09 -11.62 -6.59
N GLY A 160 -29.27 -10.61 -6.33
CA GLY A 160 -28.87 -10.26 -4.98
C GLY A 160 -27.54 -9.50 -4.92
N THR A 161 -27.12 -9.18 -3.70
CA THR A 161 -25.80 -8.59 -3.43
C THR A 161 -24.83 -9.70 -3.04
N TYR A 162 -23.65 -9.68 -3.64
CA TYR A 162 -22.59 -10.65 -3.39
C TYR A 162 -21.29 -9.91 -3.07
N LEU A 163 -20.50 -10.48 -2.17
CA LEU A 163 -19.13 -10.07 -1.90
C LEU A 163 -18.21 -11.10 -2.57
N VAL A 164 -17.42 -10.63 -3.53
CA VAL A 164 -16.27 -11.39 -4.02
C VAL A 164 -15.10 -11.10 -3.09
N HIS A 165 -14.57 -12.15 -2.48
CA HIS A 165 -13.51 -12.07 -1.48
C HIS A 165 -12.30 -12.85 -1.99
N PHE A 166 -11.17 -12.16 -2.16
CA PHE A 166 -9.90 -12.76 -2.53
C PHE A 166 -8.90 -12.62 -1.39
N LEU A 167 -8.29 -13.74 -0.99
CA LEU A 167 -7.22 -13.81 -0.01
C LEU A 167 -6.15 -14.77 -0.50
N SER A 168 -4.88 -14.40 -0.35
CA SER A 168 -3.77 -15.27 -0.70
C SER A 168 -2.60 -15.10 0.25
N HIS A 169 -1.75 -16.11 0.26
CA HIS A 169 -0.53 -16.11 1.03
C HIS A 169 0.64 -15.59 0.18
N ASN A 170 1.42 -14.66 0.72
CA ASN A 170 2.62 -14.12 0.10
C ASN A 170 3.84 -14.63 0.88
N GLY A 171 4.64 -15.50 0.26
CA GLY A 171 5.84 -16.03 0.90
C GLY A 171 6.35 -17.35 0.33
N LEU A 172 7.60 -17.63 0.64
CA LEU A 172 8.26 -18.91 0.38
C LEU A 172 7.76 -19.92 1.42
N GLU A 173 6.73 -20.67 1.03
CA GLU A 173 6.10 -21.79 1.75
C GLU A 173 5.29 -21.43 3.02
N PRO A 174 4.05 -21.98 3.15
CA PRO A 174 3.34 -21.93 4.41
C PRO A 174 4.16 -22.73 5.44
N LYS A 175 4.64 -22.07 6.50
CA LYS A 175 5.24 -22.77 7.65
C LYS A 175 4.16 -23.65 8.30
N VAL A 176 4.14 -24.93 7.94
CA VAL A 176 3.27 -25.93 8.54
C VAL A 176 3.66 -26.07 10.01
N GLY A 177 2.93 -25.39 10.90
CA GLY A 177 3.21 -25.39 12.34
C GLY A 177 2.34 -24.41 13.13
N LEU A 178 1.23 -24.92 13.67
CA LEU A 178 0.38 -24.42 14.78
C LEU A 178 -0.07 -22.94 14.85
N LEU A 179 0.35 -22.06 13.94
CA LEU A 179 -0.06 -20.66 13.91
C LEU A 179 -1.06 -20.42 12.78
N PRO A 180 -2.08 -19.56 12.98
CA PRO A 180 -3.03 -19.24 11.92
C PRO A 180 -2.28 -18.73 10.70
N ILE A 181 -2.58 -19.33 9.54
CA ILE A 181 -2.04 -18.92 8.24
C ILE A 181 -2.35 -17.44 8.09
N LYS A 182 -1.31 -16.61 8.03
CA LYS A 182 -1.48 -15.18 7.79
C LYS A 182 -1.65 -14.99 6.29
N TYR A 183 -2.89 -14.81 5.87
CA TYR A 183 -3.19 -14.19 4.58
C TYR A 183 -2.61 -12.78 4.61
N SER A 184 -1.83 -12.45 3.59
CA SER A 184 -1.01 -11.23 3.54
C SER A 184 -1.36 -10.34 2.35
N VAL A 185 -2.12 -10.89 1.40
CA VAL A 185 -2.58 -10.21 0.20
C VAL A 185 -4.05 -10.51 0.03
N GLY A 186 -4.87 -9.49 -0.19
CA GLY A 186 -6.29 -9.67 -0.35
C GLY A 186 -6.95 -8.46 -0.98
N ALA A 187 -8.13 -8.69 -1.56
CA ALA A 187 -8.95 -7.65 -2.13
C ALA A 187 -10.41 -8.11 -2.19
N ASP A 188 -11.30 -7.16 -1.93
CA ASP A 188 -12.74 -7.40 -1.81
C ASP A 188 -13.51 -6.53 -2.80
N LYS A 189 -14.57 -7.10 -3.38
CA LYS A 189 -15.44 -6.37 -4.31
C LYS A 189 -16.90 -6.78 -4.14
N TYR A 190 -17.76 -5.80 -3.87
CA TYR A 190 -19.20 -6.00 -3.93
C TYR A 190 -19.71 -6.01 -5.37
N VAL A 191 -20.63 -6.92 -5.66
CA VAL A 191 -21.37 -7.04 -6.91
C VAL A 191 -22.86 -7.06 -6.59
N VAL A 192 -23.63 -6.26 -7.32
CA VAL A 192 -25.09 -6.24 -7.20
C VAL A 192 -25.68 -6.78 -8.49
N ILE A 193 -26.42 -7.87 -8.38
CA ILE A 193 -27.04 -8.57 -9.50
C ILE A 193 -28.53 -8.27 -9.47
N LYS A 194 -29.03 -7.71 -10.57
CA LYS A 194 -30.42 -7.34 -10.78
C LYS A 194 -31.16 -8.35 -11.64
#